data_AF-A0AAJ2EQZ5-F1
#
_entry.id   AF-A0AAJ2EQZ5-F1
#
_cell.length_a   1.000
_cell.length_b   1.000
_cell.length_c   1.000
_cell.angle_alpha   90.00
_cell.angle_beta   90.00
_cell.angle_gamma   90.00
#
_symmetry.space_group_name_H-M   'P 1'
#
loop_
_entity.id
_entity.type
_entity.pdbx_description
1 polymer ?
#
loop_
_entity_poly.entity_id
_entity_poly.type
_entity_poly.pdbx_seq_one_letter_code
_entity_poly.pdbx_strand_id
1 'polypeptide(L)'
;MSDANFPIVAKPITKGERALTGSGQGELLELSPFDLANANPLATRARYFNVSSTIPELIEVLPPDLVRQELANRCAEKSLTLSEAEPHIKIAALNAFFDGFSPIDEHVQFATSVTAAIVEHTKRKRSNPRYERFYYALPHVVNKSQPLPARKDYDLLEGRSFILKGVCSTGRAAFVKRLRAMYGPPISAEPDMPDAPPGIWYFPTLTVELEECESLEDVIESMRSTFVAEIQDPTFGQKAIFRALKGRDAKIAAIAACLLLNVGLFILDGADVEHIGCDFEGILAFAVKLKSYGIPVLLSCTDAFFRRASLGSSRTGKALNGTIVTLRPFKAPDELKGDVVFDDENSDLDFDEWTSYCVFFWLGGLFGDRSRPMPKGLPAWTYEICMGRIGWLAAGFKALHEKLVWCPDTVLTEVFVTSFFEEQLAYCQDARLALKAAQSNQTVNETDFTRFMDHFEANAAEQLKFLPTLAIAPRTRARR
;
A
#
# COMPACT_ATOMS: atom_id res chain seq x y z
N MET A 1 72.84 -6.14 32.00
CA MET A 1 73.04 -5.26 30.83
C MET A 1 71.69 -4.64 30.54
N SER A 2 71.43 -3.34 30.60
CA SER A 2 72.26 -2.14 30.66
C SER A 2 71.40 -0.99 31.20
N ASP A 3 72.10 0.02 31.71
CA ASP A 3 71.60 1.23 32.34
C ASP A 3 70.70 2.15 31.49
N ALA A 4 69.86 2.87 32.24
CA ALA A 4 69.39 4.24 32.11
C ALA A 4 69.76 5.11 30.88
N ASN A 5 68.75 5.81 30.34
CA ASN A 5 68.73 7.29 30.32
C ASN A 5 67.34 7.87 30.00
N PHE A 6 66.80 8.62 30.96
CA PHE A 6 65.75 9.66 30.84
C PHE A 6 66.34 10.94 30.16
N PRO A 7 65.66 12.10 29.92
CA PRO A 7 64.34 12.55 30.40
C PRO A 7 63.42 13.35 29.41
N ILE A 8 62.14 13.35 29.78
CA ILE A 8 61.16 14.46 29.89
C ILE A 8 61.61 15.85 29.39
N VAL A 9 60.81 16.47 28.50
CA VAL A 9 60.45 17.90 28.61
C VAL A 9 58.94 18.07 28.39
N ALA A 10 58.32 18.67 29.39
CA ALA A 10 56.90 18.94 29.53
C ALA A 10 56.48 20.28 28.87
N LYS A 11 55.26 20.27 28.30
CA LYS A 11 54.08 21.18 28.48
C LYS A 11 54.30 22.70 28.68
N PRO A 12 53.44 23.58 28.12
CA PRO A 12 52.08 23.84 28.67
C PRO A 12 50.99 24.10 27.60
N ILE A 13 49.77 23.55 27.71
CA ILE A 13 48.62 23.95 28.55
C ILE A 13 48.21 25.43 28.40
N THR A 14 47.06 25.63 27.77
CA THR A 14 45.96 26.52 28.20
C THR A 14 44.65 25.82 27.78
N LYS A 15 43.91 25.13 28.67
CA LYS A 15 42.87 25.60 29.65
C LYS A 15 41.77 26.45 28.98
N GLY A 16 40.47 26.21 29.16
CA GLY A 16 39.73 25.43 30.18
C GLY A 16 38.61 24.57 29.58
N GLU A 17 38.39 23.38 30.12
CA GLU A 17 37.51 23.08 31.28
C GLU A 17 36.02 23.00 30.90
N ARG A 18 35.51 21.76 30.83
CA ARG A 18 34.66 21.21 31.90
C ARG A 18 34.63 19.69 31.81
N ALA A 19 35.07 19.04 32.87
CA ALA A 19 34.67 17.67 33.16
C ALA A 19 33.22 17.70 33.64
N LEU A 20 32.39 16.79 33.10
CA LEU A 20 31.28 16.20 33.82
C LEU A 20 31.27 14.71 33.51
N THR A 21 31.51 13.93 34.56
CA THR A 21 31.24 12.51 34.66
C THR A 21 29.78 12.23 34.31
N GLY A 22 29.57 11.27 33.42
CA GLY A 22 28.26 10.69 33.10
C GLY A 22 28.47 9.23 32.75
N SER A 23 27.96 8.35 33.61
CA SER A 23 27.95 6.90 33.49
C SER A 23 27.45 6.41 32.13
N GLY A 24 28.11 5.38 31.57
CA GLY A 24 27.59 4.57 30.47
C GLY A 24 28.14 4.92 29.08
N GLN A 25 29.46 5.06 28.92
CA GLN A 25 30.08 5.10 27.60
C GLN A 25 30.30 3.67 27.11
N GLY A 26 29.45 3.25 26.17
CA GLY A 26 29.73 2.11 25.31
C GLY A 26 30.98 2.41 24.50
N GLU A 27 31.96 1.51 24.61
CA GLU A 27 33.05 1.42 23.66
C GLU A 27 32.43 1.31 22.26
N LEU A 28 32.80 2.25 21.38
CA LEU A 28 32.63 2.08 19.94
C LEU A 28 33.38 0.81 19.56
N LEU A 29 32.65 -0.27 19.35
CA LEU A 29 33.23 -1.53 18.92
C LEU A 29 33.86 -1.31 17.54
N GLU A 30 35.19 -1.20 17.50
CA GLU A 30 36.02 -1.21 16.29
C GLU A 30 35.90 -2.53 15.50
N LEU A 31 35.27 -3.54 16.12
CA LEU A 31 35.07 -4.87 15.59
C LEU A 31 33.72 -4.96 14.87
N SER A 32 33.73 -5.58 13.70
CA SER A 32 32.48 -5.81 13.00
C SER A 32 31.59 -6.75 13.82
N PRO A 33 30.26 -6.65 13.71
CA PRO A 33 29.32 -7.58 14.36
C PRO A 33 29.58 -9.07 14.07
N PHE A 34 30.30 -9.34 12.99
CA PHE A 34 30.78 -10.68 12.62
C PHE A 34 31.94 -11.15 13.51
N ASP A 35 32.84 -10.25 13.89
CA ASP A 35 33.95 -10.55 14.80
C ASP A 35 33.41 -10.77 16.22
N LEU A 36 32.34 -10.07 16.60
CA LEU A 36 31.62 -10.27 17.87
C LEU A 36 30.81 -11.58 17.91
N ALA A 37 30.20 -11.98 16.79
CA ALA A 37 29.49 -13.25 16.69
C ALA A 37 30.46 -14.45 16.69
N ASN A 38 31.61 -14.34 16.02
CA ASN A 38 32.65 -15.37 16.02
C ASN A 38 33.45 -15.41 17.33
N ALA A 39 33.56 -14.28 18.05
CA ALA A 39 34.19 -14.22 19.36
C ALA A 39 33.32 -14.80 20.49
N ASN A 40 32.05 -15.12 20.22
CA ASN A 40 31.18 -15.77 21.20
C ASN A 40 31.26 -17.30 21.06
N PRO A 41 31.95 -18.01 21.97
CA PRO A 41 32.09 -19.47 21.91
C PRO A 41 30.76 -20.22 22.08
N LEU A 42 29.68 -19.54 22.49
CA LEU A 42 28.34 -20.11 22.59
C LEU A 42 27.57 -20.04 21.26
N ALA A 43 27.94 -19.15 20.33
CA ALA A 43 27.36 -18.97 19.00
C ALA A 43 27.79 -20.07 18.01
N THR A 44 27.62 -21.33 18.40
CA THR A 44 27.99 -22.46 17.56
C THR A 44 26.89 -22.79 16.56
N ARG A 45 27.30 -23.18 15.35
CA ARG A 45 26.41 -23.60 14.26
C ARG A 45 25.45 -24.73 14.68
N ALA A 46 25.82 -25.56 15.66
CA ALA A 46 24.98 -26.65 16.15
C ALA A 46 23.88 -26.23 17.15
N ARG A 47 24.08 -25.12 17.89
CA ARG A 47 23.09 -24.63 18.88
C ARG A 47 22.02 -23.73 18.29
N TYR A 48 22.32 -23.04 17.19
CA TYR A 48 21.41 -22.05 16.59
C TYR A 48 20.72 -22.52 15.30
N PHE A 49 21.28 -23.51 14.58
CA PHE A 49 20.74 -23.95 13.28
C PHE A 49 19.83 -25.19 13.37
N ASN A 50 19.63 -25.74 14.57
CA ASN A 50 18.71 -26.87 14.83
C ASN A 50 17.40 -26.44 15.52
N VAL A 51 17.11 -25.14 15.54
CA VAL A 51 15.86 -24.62 16.11
C VAL A 51 14.82 -24.60 14.99
N SER A 52 13.99 -25.63 14.89
CA SER A 52 12.77 -25.54 14.11
C SER A 52 11.81 -24.63 14.87
N SER A 53 11.70 -23.38 14.45
CA SER A 53 10.43 -22.68 14.67
C SER A 53 9.53 -23.13 13.53
N THR A 54 8.39 -23.75 13.84
CA THR A 54 7.31 -23.90 12.86
C THR A 54 6.76 -22.52 12.58
N ILE A 55 7.47 -21.74 11.77
CA ILE A 55 6.90 -20.58 11.12
C ILE A 55 5.74 -21.14 10.30
N PRO A 56 4.50 -20.63 10.44
CA PRO A 56 3.36 -21.10 9.65
C PRO A 56 3.78 -21.27 8.19
N GLU A 57 3.28 -22.30 7.50
CA GLU A 57 3.51 -22.45 6.07
C GLU A 57 3.06 -21.15 5.39
N LEU A 58 4.04 -20.30 5.08
CA LEU A 58 3.79 -18.92 4.73
C LEU A 58 3.35 -18.90 3.29
N ILE A 59 2.05 -18.62 3.12
CA ILE A 59 1.36 -18.23 1.90
C ILE A 59 1.69 -19.17 0.74
N GLU A 60 0.83 -20.14 0.46
CA GLU A 60 0.84 -20.73 -0.87
C GLU A 60 0.26 -19.73 -1.87
N VAL A 61 0.71 -19.80 -3.12
CA VAL A 61 0.05 -19.01 -4.16
C VAL A 61 -1.33 -19.63 -4.36
N LEU A 62 -2.37 -18.92 -3.93
CA LEU A 62 -3.74 -19.38 -4.04
C LEU A 62 -4.12 -19.53 -5.53
N PRO A 63 -4.93 -20.56 -5.88
CA PRO A 63 -5.59 -20.64 -7.18
C PRO A 63 -6.38 -19.37 -7.53
N PRO A 64 -6.48 -18.98 -8.81
CA PRO A 64 -7.18 -17.76 -9.23
C PRO A 64 -8.62 -17.63 -8.71
N ASP A 65 -9.37 -18.73 -8.63
CA ASP A 65 -10.75 -18.72 -8.13
C ASP A 65 -10.83 -18.36 -6.64
N LEU A 66 -9.88 -18.86 -5.84
CA LEU A 66 -9.78 -18.52 -4.42
C LEU A 66 -9.31 -17.07 -4.24
N VAL A 67 -8.34 -16.61 -5.05
CA VAL A 67 -7.95 -15.19 -5.06
C VAL A 67 -9.15 -14.29 -5.36
N ARG A 68 -9.99 -14.67 -6.33
CA ARG A 68 -11.22 -13.94 -6.66
C ARG A 68 -12.16 -13.88 -5.45
N GLN A 69 -12.38 -15.01 -4.79
CA GLN A 69 -13.26 -15.08 -3.61
C GLN A 69 -12.74 -14.22 -2.45
N GLU A 70 -11.44 -14.28 -2.15
CA GLU A 70 -10.83 -13.50 -1.06
C GLU A 70 -10.80 -11.98 -1.36
N LEU A 71 -10.58 -11.59 -2.61
CA LEU A 71 -10.64 -10.19 -3.01
C LEU A 71 -12.07 -9.65 -2.97
N ALA A 72 -13.07 -10.46 -3.32
CA ALA A 72 -14.46 -10.04 -3.34
C ALA A 72 -14.94 -9.59 -1.96
N ASN A 73 -15.74 -8.53 -1.93
CA ASN A 73 -16.39 -8.05 -0.73
C ASN A 73 -17.76 -7.50 -1.06
N ARG A 74 -18.78 -7.86 -0.28
CA ARG A 74 -20.12 -7.29 -0.45
C ARG A 74 -20.16 -5.85 0.07
N CYS A 75 -21.05 -5.03 -0.47
CA CYS A 75 -21.25 -3.65 -0.02
C CYS A 75 -22.01 -3.58 1.31
N ALA A 76 -22.90 -4.54 1.58
CA ALA A 76 -23.61 -4.68 2.84
C ALA A 76 -23.65 -6.16 3.30
N GLU A 77 -23.80 -6.36 4.61
CA GLU A 77 -23.93 -7.69 5.21
C GLU A 77 -25.14 -8.44 4.63
N LYS A 78 -24.94 -9.68 4.19
CA LYS A 78 -26.02 -10.54 3.68
C LYS A 78 -26.79 -11.10 4.87
N SER A 79 -27.74 -10.33 5.41
CA SER A 79 -28.64 -10.81 6.45
C SER A 79 -30.10 -10.67 6.04
N LEU A 80 -30.85 -11.76 6.13
CA LEU A 80 -32.32 -11.77 6.00
C LEU A 80 -32.98 -10.88 7.06
N THR A 81 -32.32 -10.65 8.20
CA THR A 81 -32.83 -9.73 9.22
C THR A 81 -32.70 -8.27 8.78
N LEU A 82 -31.77 -7.95 7.87
CA LEU A 82 -31.53 -6.59 7.40
C LEU A 82 -32.63 -6.11 6.45
N SER A 83 -33.24 -7.00 5.66
CA SER A 83 -34.37 -6.65 4.79
C SER A 83 -35.62 -6.27 5.59
N GLU A 84 -35.82 -6.88 6.76
CA GLU A 84 -36.95 -6.62 7.66
C GLU A 84 -36.65 -5.55 8.73
N ALA A 85 -35.38 -5.17 8.89
CA ALA A 85 -34.95 -4.23 9.92
C ALA A 85 -35.50 -2.80 9.72
N GLU A 86 -35.49 -2.04 10.81
CA GLU A 86 -35.84 -0.62 10.81
C GLU A 86 -34.91 0.21 9.90
N PRO A 87 -35.40 1.34 9.33
CA PRO A 87 -34.62 2.20 8.43
C PRO A 87 -33.24 2.59 8.96
N HIS A 88 -33.12 2.89 10.24
CA HIS A 88 -31.85 3.34 10.84
C HIS A 88 -30.79 2.22 10.88
N ILE A 89 -31.20 0.96 11.08
CA ILE A 89 -30.32 -0.22 11.06
C ILE A 89 -29.85 -0.50 9.62
N LYS A 90 -30.79 -0.41 8.67
CA LYS A 90 -30.51 -0.51 7.23
C LYS A 90 -29.46 0.51 6.79
N ILE A 91 -29.66 1.78 7.15
CA ILE A 91 -28.70 2.86 6.84
C ILE A 91 -27.35 2.62 7.51
N ALA A 92 -27.34 2.16 8.77
CA ALA A 92 -26.09 1.83 9.45
C ALA A 92 -25.29 0.72 8.72
N ALA A 93 -25.97 -0.27 8.15
CA ALA A 93 -25.30 -1.32 7.36
C ALA A 93 -24.72 -0.80 6.03
N LEU A 94 -25.26 0.29 5.46
CA LEU A 94 -24.70 0.94 4.27
C LEU A 94 -23.42 1.74 4.56
N ASN A 95 -23.00 1.89 5.82
CA ASN A 95 -21.71 2.52 6.13
C ASN A 95 -20.52 1.74 5.54
N ALA A 96 -20.65 0.41 5.39
CA ALA A 96 -19.64 -0.45 4.77
C ALA A 96 -19.70 -0.45 3.23
N PHE A 97 -20.61 0.31 2.60
CA PHE A 97 -20.87 0.22 1.15
C PHE A 97 -19.63 0.49 0.30
N PHE A 98 -18.80 1.45 0.73
CA PHE A 98 -17.55 1.81 0.06
C PHE A 98 -16.48 0.71 0.11
N ASP A 99 -16.63 -0.27 1.00
CA ASP A 99 -15.73 -1.42 1.09
C ASP A 99 -16.11 -2.51 0.09
N GLY A 100 -17.26 -2.39 -0.57
CA GLY A 100 -17.70 -3.31 -1.61
C GLY A 100 -16.72 -3.35 -2.78
N PHE A 101 -16.33 -4.57 -3.18
CA PHE A 101 -15.37 -4.78 -4.24
C PHE A 101 -15.72 -6.03 -5.05
N SER A 102 -15.84 -5.86 -6.37
CA SER A 102 -15.95 -6.97 -7.32
C SER A 102 -14.64 -7.07 -8.11
N PRO A 103 -13.89 -8.19 -8.01
CA PRO A 103 -12.65 -8.39 -8.76
C PRO A 103 -12.91 -8.76 -10.23
N ILE A 104 -12.22 -8.06 -11.14
CA ILE A 104 -12.07 -8.43 -12.55
C ILE A 104 -10.81 -9.29 -12.74
N ASP A 105 -10.63 -9.87 -13.93
CA ASP A 105 -9.52 -10.78 -14.25
C ASP A 105 -8.15 -10.14 -14.02
N GLU A 106 -7.99 -8.87 -14.40
CA GLU A 106 -6.76 -8.10 -14.19
C GLU A 106 -6.39 -8.00 -12.70
N HIS A 107 -7.39 -7.82 -11.81
CA HIS A 107 -7.17 -7.80 -10.36
C HIS A 107 -6.64 -9.14 -9.87
N VAL A 108 -7.25 -10.24 -10.31
CA VAL A 108 -6.89 -11.61 -9.91
C VAL A 108 -5.47 -11.95 -10.39
N GLN A 109 -5.16 -11.69 -11.66
CA GLN A 109 -3.84 -11.94 -12.23
C GLN A 109 -2.75 -11.12 -11.52
N PHE A 110 -3.04 -9.85 -11.22
CA PHE A 110 -2.11 -8.99 -10.52
C PHE A 110 -1.87 -9.42 -9.08
N ALA A 111 -2.93 -9.69 -8.32
CA ALA A 111 -2.84 -10.20 -6.95
C ALA A 111 -2.08 -11.54 -6.88
N THR A 112 -2.32 -12.44 -7.83
CA THR A 112 -1.59 -13.70 -7.96
C THR A 112 -0.09 -13.45 -8.19
N SER A 113 0.25 -12.51 -9.06
CA SER A 113 1.65 -12.14 -9.36
C SER A 113 2.36 -11.52 -8.15
N VAL A 114 1.67 -10.65 -7.41
CA VAL A 114 2.16 -10.06 -6.15
C VAL A 114 2.37 -11.15 -5.11
N THR A 115 1.38 -12.02 -4.91
CA THR A 115 1.44 -13.15 -3.97
C THR A 115 2.65 -14.02 -4.29
N ALA A 116 2.82 -14.43 -5.56
CA ALA A 116 3.96 -15.24 -5.99
C ALA A 116 5.32 -14.59 -5.62
N ALA A 117 5.44 -13.27 -5.71
CA ALA A 117 6.66 -12.56 -5.33
C ALA A 117 6.88 -12.52 -3.81
N ILE A 118 5.83 -12.39 -3.00
CA ILE A 118 5.90 -12.49 -1.54
C ILE A 118 6.37 -13.90 -1.16
N VAL A 119 5.73 -14.93 -1.71
CA VAL A 119 6.05 -16.34 -1.45
C VAL A 119 7.50 -16.65 -1.85
N GLU A 120 7.91 -16.23 -3.04
CA GLU A 120 9.27 -16.38 -3.53
C GLU A 120 10.27 -15.67 -2.60
N HIS A 121 10.00 -14.42 -2.21
CA HIS A 121 10.84 -13.67 -1.27
C HIS A 121 10.98 -14.42 0.06
N THR A 122 9.87 -14.82 0.67
CA THR A 122 9.85 -15.54 1.94
C THR A 122 10.62 -16.86 1.86
N LYS A 123 10.39 -17.66 0.81
CA LYS A 123 11.12 -18.93 0.59
C LYS A 123 12.62 -18.71 0.48
N ARG A 124 13.06 -17.76 -0.36
CA ARG A 124 14.49 -17.47 -0.55
C ARG A 124 15.13 -16.87 0.71
N LYS A 125 14.38 -16.08 1.48
CA LYS A 125 14.81 -15.50 2.75
C LYS A 125 15.07 -16.59 3.80
N ARG A 126 14.16 -17.56 3.93
CA ARG A 126 14.31 -18.73 4.81
C ARG A 126 15.50 -19.60 4.41
N SER A 127 15.70 -19.84 3.12
CA SER A 127 16.81 -20.66 2.64
C SER A 127 18.17 -19.95 2.66
N ASN A 128 18.24 -18.68 3.11
CA ASN A 128 19.46 -17.88 3.08
C ASN A 128 20.19 -17.94 4.44
N PRO A 129 21.34 -18.64 4.55
CA PRO A 129 22.07 -18.77 5.81
C PRO A 129 22.57 -17.43 6.37
N ARG A 130 22.68 -16.39 5.55
CA ARG A 130 23.06 -15.04 5.99
C ARG A 130 21.90 -14.30 6.65
N TYR A 131 20.69 -14.50 6.14
CA TYR A 131 19.48 -13.97 6.77
C TYR A 131 19.26 -14.62 8.14
N GLU A 132 19.39 -15.94 8.21
CA GLU A 132 19.33 -16.67 9.48
C GLU A 132 20.34 -16.11 10.49
N ARG A 133 21.60 -15.93 10.09
CA ARG A 133 22.63 -15.33 10.96
C ARG A 133 22.29 -13.91 11.42
N PHE A 134 21.77 -13.07 10.53
CA PHE A 134 21.32 -11.71 10.89
C PHE A 134 20.18 -11.75 11.92
N TYR A 135 19.21 -12.65 11.70
CA TYR A 135 18.09 -12.87 12.59
C TYR A 135 18.52 -13.37 13.98
N TYR A 136 19.37 -14.40 14.03
CA TYR A 136 19.85 -14.98 15.29
C TYR A 136 20.87 -14.11 16.04
N ALA A 137 21.55 -13.17 15.36
CA ALA A 137 22.40 -12.18 16.01
C ALA A 137 21.62 -11.06 16.71
N LEU A 138 20.32 -10.92 16.40
CA LEU A 138 19.50 -9.80 16.83
C LEU A 138 19.40 -9.62 18.35
N PRO A 139 19.21 -10.67 19.16
CA PRO A 139 19.15 -10.51 20.62
C PRO A 139 20.43 -9.91 21.21
N HIS A 140 21.59 -10.18 20.62
CA HIS A 140 22.88 -9.63 21.05
C HIS A 140 23.10 -8.18 20.61
N VAL A 141 22.54 -7.79 19.46
CA VAL A 141 22.60 -6.45 18.89
C VAL A 141 21.67 -5.51 19.65
N VAL A 142 20.44 -5.95 19.91
CA VAL A 142 19.47 -5.10 20.57
C VAL A 142 19.82 -4.85 22.03
N ASN A 143 20.41 -5.84 22.71
CA ASN A 143 20.94 -5.65 24.06
C ASN A 143 22.19 -4.74 24.12
N LYS A 144 22.79 -4.35 22.97
CA LYS A 144 23.96 -3.45 22.87
C LYS A 144 23.70 -2.17 22.05
N SER A 145 22.44 -1.79 21.85
CA SER A 145 22.01 -0.43 21.46
C SER A 145 22.36 0.08 20.06
N GLN A 146 23.02 -0.68 19.18
CA GLN A 146 23.31 -0.22 17.81
C GLN A 146 22.66 -1.11 16.76
N PRO A 147 21.74 -0.60 15.92
CA PRO A 147 21.19 -1.35 14.80
C PRO A 147 22.31 -1.71 13.82
N LEU A 148 22.33 -2.96 13.35
CA LEU A 148 23.30 -3.40 12.35
C LEU A 148 23.04 -2.65 11.02
N PRO A 149 24.08 -2.13 10.35
CA PRO A 149 23.92 -1.67 8.98
C PRO A 149 23.51 -2.87 8.11
N ALA A 150 22.35 -2.76 7.46
CA ALA A 150 21.90 -3.78 6.52
C ALA A 150 22.93 -3.90 5.39
N ARG A 151 23.63 -5.04 5.29
CA ARG A 151 24.69 -5.25 4.29
C ARG A 151 24.11 -5.18 2.88
N LYS A 152 24.86 -4.55 1.96
CA LYS A 152 24.48 -4.38 0.55
C LYS A 152 24.37 -5.72 -0.21
N ASP A 153 24.96 -6.80 0.30
CA ASP A 153 25.16 -8.04 -0.47
C ASP A 153 24.10 -9.11 -0.12
N TYR A 154 22.83 -8.70 -0.15
CA TYR A 154 21.66 -9.58 -0.32
C TYR A 154 21.42 -9.85 -1.83
N ASP A 155 22.49 -9.89 -2.63
CA ASP A 155 22.49 -9.89 -4.11
C ASP A 155 21.71 -11.04 -4.79
N LEU A 156 21.13 -11.96 -4.03
CA LEU A 156 20.27 -13.05 -4.50
C LEU A 156 18.76 -12.75 -4.35
N LEU A 157 18.41 -11.63 -3.73
CA LEU A 157 17.06 -11.18 -3.41
C LEU A 157 16.86 -9.77 -3.97
N GLU A 158 16.83 -9.58 -5.29
CA GLU A 158 16.24 -8.34 -5.80
C GLU A 158 14.71 -8.48 -5.69
N GLY A 159 14.10 -7.65 -4.85
CA GLY A 159 12.64 -7.60 -4.73
C GLY A 159 11.99 -7.21 -6.06
N ARG A 160 10.75 -7.62 -6.28
CA ARG A 160 9.98 -7.16 -7.46
C ARG A 160 9.31 -5.82 -7.16
N SER A 161 9.20 -4.98 -8.17
CA SER A 161 8.35 -3.78 -8.13
C SER A 161 7.04 -4.07 -8.85
N PHE A 162 5.96 -3.60 -8.25
CA PHE A 162 4.61 -3.63 -8.80
C PHE A 162 4.08 -2.20 -8.84
N ILE A 163 3.45 -1.83 -9.95
CA ILE A 163 2.78 -0.53 -10.07
C ILE A 163 1.32 -0.77 -10.43
N LEU A 164 0.43 -0.27 -9.59
CA LEU A 164 -0.99 -0.17 -9.84
C LEU A 164 -1.31 1.30 -10.16
N LYS A 165 -1.51 1.61 -11.44
CA LYS A 165 -1.82 2.98 -11.86
C LYS A 165 -3.20 3.12 -12.48
N GLY A 166 -3.68 4.35 -12.62
CA GLY A 166 -4.96 4.65 -13.27
C GLY A 166 -5.36 6.11 -13.07
N VAL A 167 -6.60 6.47 -13.36
CA VAL A 167 -7.14 7.78 -12.97
C VAL A 167 -7.82 7.72 -11.60
N CYS A 168 -8.13 8.87 -11.00
CA CYS A 168 -8.92 8.93 -9.78
C CYS A 168 -10.24 8.16 -9.90
N SER A 169 -10.67 7.52 -8.80
CA SER A 169 -11.92 6.77 -8.69
C SER A 169 -12.03 5.52 -9.59
N THR A 170 -10.92 4.90 -9.97
CA THR A 170 -10.88 3.62 -10.71
C THR A 170 -10.88 2.36 -9.83
N GLY A 171 -10.95 2.52 -8.50
CA GLY A 171 -10.98 1.38 -7.57
C GLY A 171 -9.61 0.91 -7.08
N ARG A 172 -8.51 1.64 -7.34
CA ARG A 172 -7.16 1.30 -6.84
C ARG A 172 -7.09 1.10 -5.33
N ALA A 173 -7.55 2.09 -4.56
CA ALA A 173 -7.52 2.03 -3.09
C ALA A 173 -8.37 0.88 -2.55
N ALA A 174 -9.55 0.64 -3.17
CA ALA A 174 -10.38 -0.52 -2.83
C ALA A 174 -9.65 -1.85 -3.10
N PHE A 175 -8.99 -1.98 -4.25
CA PHE A 175 -8.16 -3.16 -4.55
C PHE A 175 -7.02 -3.33 -3.54
N VAL A 176 -6.27 -2.28 -3.20
CA VAL A 176 -5.18 -2.34 -2.21
C VAL A 176 -5.71 -2.76 -0.83
N LYS A 177 -6.84 -2.21 -0.41
CA LYS A 177 -7.51 -2.59 0.85
C LYS A 177 -7.90 -4.07 0.86
N ARG A 178 -8.46 -4.58 -0.25
CA ARG A 178 -8.80 -6.00 -0.39
C ARG A 178 -7.59 -6.91 -0.46
N LEU A 179 -6.53 -6.47 -1.14
CA LEU A 179 -5.26 -7.18 -1.20
C LEU A 179 -4.66 -7.32 0.21
N ARG A 180 -4.66 -6.25 1.01
CA ARG A 180 -4.24 -6.29 2.42
C ARG A 180 -5.09 -7.26 3.24
N ALA A 181 -6.42 -7.19 3.08
CA ALA A 181 -7.35 -8.07 3.80
C ALA A 181 -7.12 -9.56 3.48
N MET A 182 -6.89 -9.89 2.20
CA MET A 182 -6.60 -11.26 1.73
C MET A 182 -5.36 -11.85 2.42
N TYR A 183 -4.33 -11.05 2.70
CA TYR A 183 -3.14 -11.53 3.38
C TYR A 183 -3.28 -11.60 4.91
N GLY A 184 -4.30 -10.97 5.47
CA GLY A 184 -4.57 -10.96 6.91
C GLY A 184 -3.66 -10.05 7.75
N PRO A 185 -3.90 -10.00 9.06
CA PRO A 185 -3.11 -9.19 9.99
C PRO A 185 -1.71 -9.78 10.22
N PRO A 186 -0.79 -9.02 10.84
CA PRO A 186 0.49 -9.54 11.29
C PRO A 186 0.32 -10.72 12.25
N ILE A 187 1.21 -11.71 12.13
CA ILE A 187 1.22 -12.91 12.97
C ILE A 187 2.53 -13.00 13.74
N SER A 188 2.47 -13.49 14.97
CA SER A 188 3.63 -13.81 15.79
C SER A 188 3.76 -15.33 15.94
N ALA A 189 4.95 -15.86 15.72
CA ALA A 189 5.29 -17.25 15.99
C ALA A 189 6.23 -17.31 17.18
N GLU A 190 5.78 -17.91 18.28
CA GLU A 190 6.65 -18.20 19.43
C GLU A 190 7.52 -19.42 19.12
N PRO A 191 8.78 -19.43 19.58
CA PRO A 191 9.60 -20.61 19.40
C PRO A 191 9.19 -21.73 20.35
N ASP A 192 9.27 -22.98 19.87
CA ASP A 192 8.96 -24.17 20.67
C ASP A 192 10.06 -24.56 21.68
N MET A 193 11.17 -23.80 21.73
CA MET A 193 12.36 -24.14 22.52
C MET A 193 12.74 -23.01 23.48
N PRO A 194 13.10 -23.32 24.74
CA PRO A 194 13.38 -22.32 25.77
C PRO A 194 14.61 -21.44 25.50
N ASP A 195 15.54 -21.88 24.65
CA ASP A 195 16.78 -21.15 24.30
C ASP A 195 16.67 -20.39 22.95
N ALA A 196 15.50 -20.38 22.32
CA ALA A 196 15.30 -19.74 21.03
C ALA A 196 15.09 -18.21 21.16
N PRO A 197 15.36 -17.43 20.10
CA PRO A 197 15.11 -15.98 20.10
C PRO A 197 13.64 -15.67 20.40
N PRO A 198 13.32 -14.47 20.95
CA PRO A 198 11.94 -14.06 21.17
C PRO A 198 11.11 -14.11 19.88
N GLY A 199 9.78 -14.26 20.03
CA GLY A 199 8.82 -14.55 18.97
C GLY A 199 9.04 -13.81 17.64
N ILE A 200 8.86 -14.54 16.54
CA ILE A 200 9.06 -14.06 15.17
C ILE A 200 7.78 -13.37 14.70
N TRP A 201 7.86 -12.08 14.42
CA TRP A 201 6.77 -11.38 13.76
C TRP A 201 6.86 -11.54 12.24
N TYR A 202 5.71 -11.75 11.62
CA TYR A 202 5.51 -11.72 10.17
C TYR A 202 4.42 -10.72 9.84
N PHE A 203 4.80 -9.70 9.07
CA PHE A 203 3.89 -8.69 8.53
C PHE A 203 3.68 -9.00 7.04
N PRO A 204 2.55 -9.62 6.63
CA PRO A 204 2.34 -9.95 5.23
C PRO A 204 2.45 -8.73 4.32
N THR A 205 1.90 -7.60 4.78
CA THR A 205 1.99 -6.30 4.11
C THR A 205 2.28 -5.19 5.13
N LEU A 206 2.99 -4.16 4.68
CA LEU A 206 3.11 -2.88 5.37
C LEU A 206 2.66 -1.78 4.41
N THR A 207 1.50 -1.17 4.69
CA THR A 207 0.94 -0.09 3.86
C THR A 207 1.25 1.26 4.47
N VAL A 208 1.71 2.19 3.65
CA VAL A 208 1.84 3.61 3.96
C VAL A 208 0.93 4.38 3.01
N GLU A 209 -0.02 5.11 3.57
CA GLU A 209 -0.92 6.00 2.84
C GLU A 209 -0.18 7.31 2.58
N LEU A 210 0.09 7.61 1.30
CA LEU A 210 0.90 8.75 0.92
C LEU A 210 0.17 10.08 1.06
N GLU A 211 -1.17 10.07 1.03
CA GLU A 211 -2.01 11.26 1.25
C GLU A 211 -1.66 11.97 2.57
N GLU A 212 -1.16 11.24 3.57
CA GLU A 212 -0.73 11.76 4.87
C GLU A 212 0.78 12.06 4.96
N CYS A 213 1.55 11.87 3.87
CA CYS A 213 3.02 11.90 3.87
C CYS A 213 3.60 12.87 2.81
N GLU A 214 4.29 13.92 3.27
CA GLU A 214 4.99 14.86 2.38
C GLU A 214 6.50 14.55 2.26
N SER A 215 7.04 13.75 3.16
CA SER A 215 8.48 13.47 3.24
C SER A 215 8.80 11.99 3.48
N LEU A 216 10.06 11.62 3.23
CA LEU A 216 10.55 10.30 3.63
C LEU A 216 10.47 10.09 5.15
N GLU A 217 10.67 11.15 5.93
CA GLU A 217 10.52 11.12 7.37
C GLU A 217 9.09 10.76 7.79
N ASP A 218 8.07 11.31 7.13
CA ASP A 218 6.66 10.98 7.39
C ASP A 218 6.35 9.53 7.06
N VAL A 219 6.86 9.04 5.92
CA VAL A 219 6.76 7.62 5.55
C VAL A 219 7.35 6.72 6.65
N ILE A 220 8.53 7.05 7.17
CA ILE A 220 9.18 6.26 8.23
C ILE A 220 8.41 6.36 9.56
N GLU A 221 7.84 7.51 9.89
CA GLU A 221 7.00 7.67 11.08
C GLU A 221 5.69 6.88 10.94
N SER A 222 5.06 6.87 9.76
CA SER A 222 3.87 6.05 9.46
C SER A 222 4.17 4.55 9.61
N MET A 223 5.32 4.10 9.10
CA MET A 223 5.81 2.72 9.33
C MET A 223 5.95 2.43 10.83
N ARG A 224 6.56 3.34 11.60
CA ARG A 224 6.73 3.19 13.05
C ARG A 224 5.37 3.09 13.75
N SER A 225 4.43 3.97 13.43
CA SER A 225 3.09 3.99 14.00
C SER A 225 2.36 2.67 13.74
N THR A 226 2.46 2.14 12.51
CA THR A 226 1.89 0.83 12.15
C THR A 226 2.52 -0.29 12.99
N PHE A 227 3.85 -0.36 13.08
CA PHE A 227 4.51 -1.39 13.89
C PHE A 227 4.16 -1.32 15.37
N VAL A 228 4.02 -0.11 15.92
CA VAL A 228 3.65 0.08 17.33
C VAL A 228 2.20 -0.33 17.58
N ALA A 229 1.29 0.00 16.67
CA ALA A 229 -0.13 -0.34 16.77
C ALA A 229 -0.37 -1.86 16.72
N GLU A 230 0.34 -2.57 15.83
CA GLU A 230 0.15 -4.00 15.61
C GLU A 230 0.80 -4.88 16.68
N ILE A 231 1.99 -4.51 17.17
CA ILE A 231 2.72 -5.35 18.14
C ILE A 231 2.16 -5.20 19.56
N GLN A 232 1.49 -4.09 19.88
CA GLN A 232 0.87 -3.73 21.18
C GLN A 232 1.82 -3.74 22.40
N ASP A 233 2.50 -4.86 22.66
CA ASP A 233 3.47 -5.09 23.74
C ASP A 233 4.89 -5.41 23.19
N PRO A 234 5.61 -4.43 22.62
CA PRO A 234 6.92 -4.68 22.07
C PRO A 234 7.94 -5.04 23.17
N THR A 235 8.75 -6.05 22.88
CA THR A 235 9.93 -6.43 23.67
C THR A 235 10.90 -5.24 23.80
N PHE A 236 11.81 -5.28 24.78
CA PHE A 236 12.89 -4.27 24.91
C PHE A 236 13.67 -4.13 23.59
N GLY A 237 13.90 -5.29 22.95
CA GLY A 237 14.14 -5.53 21.53
C GLY A 237 13.55 -4.50 20.57
N GLN A 238 12.27 -4.70 20.32
CA GLN A 238 11.49 -3.94 19.35
C GLN A 238 11.37 -2.46 19.75
N LYS A 239 11.27 -2.16 21.05
CA LYS A 239 11.25 -0.78 21.58
C LYS A 239 12.50 0.01 21.17
N ALA A 240 13.69 -0.61 21.20
CA ALA A 240 14.92 0.04 20.77
C ALA A 240 14.92 0.35 19.26
N ILE A 241 14.47 -0.60 18.44
CA ILE A 241 14.33 -0.42 16.98
C ILE A 241 13.35 0.70 16.67
N PHE A 242 12.19 0.72 17.33
CA PHE A 242 11.16 1.75 17.13
C PHE A 242 11.63 3.15 17.54
N ARG A 243 12.49 3.26 18.56
CA ARG A 243 13.15 4.53 18.90
C ARG A 243 14.14 4.97 17.83
N ALA A 244 14.89 4.04 17.23
CA ALA A 244 15.86 4.36 16.19
C ALA A 244 15.22 4.89 14.88
N LEU A 245 13.93 4.60 14.65
CA LEU A 245 13.15 5.16 13.54
C LEU A 245 12.95 6.69 13.63
N LYS A 246 13.24 7.31 14.78
CA LYS A 246 13.25 8.79 14.95
C LYS A 246 14.66 9.41 14.93
N GLY A 247 15.70 8.60 14.72
CA GLY A 247 17.09 9.01 14.82
C GLY A 247 17.70 9.48 13.51
N ARG A 248 18.97 9.91 13.58
CA ARG A 248 19.77 10.33 12.41
C ARG A 248 19.90 9.24 11.33
N ASP A 249 19.78 7.97 11.72
CA ASP A 249 19.87 6.80 10.84
C ASP A 249 18.50 6.13 10.58
N ALA A 250 17.40 6.88 10.72
CA ALA A 250 16.02 6.40 10.60
C ALA A 250 15.77 5.52 9.36
N LYS A 251 16.33 5.89 8.19
CA LYS A 251 16.23 5.12 6.94
C LYS A 251 16.82 3.72 7.05
N ILE A 252 17.97 3.58 7.71
CA ILE A 252 18.63 2.29 7.90
C ILE A 252 17.86 1.46 8.93
N ALA A 253 17.40 2.11 10.00
CA ALA A 253 16.56 1.48 11.00
C ALA A 253 15.23 0.96 10.41
N ALA A 254 14.62 1.70 9.47
CA ALA A 254 13.39 1.29 8.79
C ALA A 254 13.58 0.03 7.94
N ILE A 255 14.66 -0.02 7.16
CA ILE A 255 15.03 -1.22 6.39
C ILE A 255 15.28 -2.42 7.33
N ALA A 256 16.02 -2.19 8.42
CA ALA A 256 16.27 -3.23 9.41
C ALA A 256 14.96 -3.72 10.03
N ALA A 257 14.05 -2.82 10.43
CA ALA A 257 12.75 -3.17 10.98
C ALA A 257 11.94 -4.04 10.00
N CYS A 258 11.87 -3.67 8.71
CA CYS A 258 11.17 -4.47 7.70
C CYS A 258 11.76 -5.88 7.55
N LEU A 259 13.09 -6.00 7.59
CA LEU A 259 13.76 -7.30 7.53
C LEU A 259 13.45 -8.15 8.76
N LEU A 260 13.43 -7.56 9.95
CA LEU A 260 13.27 -8.25 11.22
C LEU A 260 11.83 -8.68 11.51
N LEU A 261 10.88 -7.83 11.15
CA LEU A 261 9.44 -8.09 11.26
C LEU A 261 8.90 -8.89 10.07
N ASN A 262 9.80 -9.41 9.22
CA ASN A 262 9.49 -10.18 8.03
C ASN A 262 8.39 -9.55 7.15
N VAL A 263 8.53 -8.26 6.83
CA VAL A 263 7.61 -7.58 5.92
C VAL A 263 7.63 -8.27 4.55
N GLY A 264 6.49 -8.83 4.15
CA GLY A 264 6.31 -9.57 2.90
C GLY A 264 6.14 -8.69 1.67
N LEU A 265 5.45 -7.56 1.82
CA LEU A 265 5.21 -6.56 0.77
C LEU A 265 5.17 -5.17 1.39
N PHE A 266 5.88 -4.20 0.82
CA PHE A 266 5.76 -2.79 1.19
C PHE A 266 4.86 -2.06 0.18
N ILE A 267 3.78 -1.44 0.65
CA ILE A 267 2.80 -0.76 -0.20
C ILE A 267 2.88 0.75 0.05
N LEU A 268 3.12 1.51 -1.01
CA LEU A 268 2.92 2.95 -1.06
C LEU A 268 1.59 3.21 -1.78
N ASP A 269 0.55 3.59 -1.03
CA ASP A 269 -0.80 3.80 -1.59
C ASP A 269 -1.12 5.28 -1.76
N GLY A 270 -1.86 5.61 -2.82
CA GLY A 270 -2.43 6.95 -3.00
C GLY A 270 -1.52 8.01 -3.61
N ALA A 271 -0.42 7.68 -4.30
CA ALA A 271 0.42 8.72 -4.90
C ALA A 271 -0.30 9.46 -6.05
N ASP A 272 -0.36 10.78 -5.98
CA ASP A 272 -0.99 11.66 -6.98
C ASP A 272 -0.06 12.83 -7.37
N VAL A 273 -0.55 13.75 -8.20
CA VAL A 273 0.27 14.86 -8.70
C VAL A 273 0.74 15.82 -7.60
N GLU A 274 0.00 15.98 -6.50
CA GLU A 274 0.39 16.87 -5.39
C GLU A 274 1.69 16.40 -4.74
N HIS A 275 1.89 15.08 -4.65
CA HIS A 275 3.09 14.47 -4.09
C HIS A 275 4.37 14.78 -4.89
N ILE A 276 4.27 15.22 -6.15
CA ILE A 276 5.45 15.60 -6.94
C ILE A 276 6.09 16.88 -6.39
N GLY A 277 5.31 17.76 -5.76
CA GLY A 277 5.82 18.94 -5.06
C GLY A 277 6.63 18.60 -3.80
N CYS A 278 6.39 17.41 -3.25
CA CYS A 278 6.92 16.88 -1.99
C CYS A 278 8.27 16.15 -2.18
N ASP A 279 8.77 15.40 -1.19
CA ASP A 279 10.00 14.59 -1.32
C ASP A 279 9.76 13.22 -2.00
N PHE A 280 9.04 13.21 -3.13
CA PHE A 280 8.73 11.94 -3.83
C PHE A 280 9.99 11.23 -4.33
N GLU A 281 11.05 11.96 -4.71
CA GLU A 281 12.32 11.34 -5.12
C GLU A 281 12.98 10.59 -3.96
N GLY A 282 12.95 11.16 -2.75
CA GLY A 282 13.44 10.52 -1.53
C GLY A 282 12.65 9.26 -1.17
N ILE A 283 11.32 9.34 -1.26
CA ILE A 283 10.39 8.22 -1.03
C ILE A 283 10.62 7.09 -2.05
N LEU A 284 10.65 7.39 -3.35
CA LEU A 284 10.89 6.39 -4.40
C LEU A 284 12.32 5.80 -4.31
N ALA A 285 13.32 6.61 -3.95
CA ALA A 285 14.67 6.11 -3.70
C ALA A 285 14.74 5.20 -2.46
N PHE A 286 13.88 5.40 -1.47
CA PHE A 286 13.73 4.50 -0.34
C PHE A 286 13.05 3.18 -0.75
N ALA A 287 12.00 3.21 -1.57
CA ALA A 287 11.40 2.02 -2.16
C ALA A 287 12.41 1.16 -2.95
N VAL A 288 13.21 1.79 -3.82
CA VAL A 288 14.31 1.11 -4.53
C VAL A 288 15.32 0.50 -3.55
N LYS A 289 15.55 1.16 -2.42
CA LYS A 289 16.45 0.65 -1.40
C LYS A 289 15.87 -0.58 -0.71
N LEU A 290 14.59 -0.59 -0.32
CA LEU A 290 13.90 -1.78 0.21
C LEU A 290 13.97 -2.96 -0.77
N LYS A 291 13.76 -2.68 -2.06
CA LYS A 291 13.90 -3.66 -3.14
C LYS A 291 15.29 -4.32 -3.18
N SER A 292 16.35 -3.53 -2.97
CA SER A 292 17.73 -4.05 -2.90
C SER A 292 17.99 -4.99 -1.71
N TYR A 293 17.08 -5.04 -0.73
CA TYR A 293 17.10 -5.99 0.38
C TYR A 293 16.08 -7.12 0.20
N GLY A 294 15.50 -7.27 -0.99
CA GLY A 294 14.58 -8.34 -1.34
C GLY A 294 13.12 -8.06 -1.09
N ILE A 295 12.79 -7.00 -0.37
CA ILE A 295 11.40 -6.70 -0.01
C ILE A 295 10.66 -6.24 -1.28
N PRO A 296 9.64 -6.97 -1.75
CA PRO A 296 8.78 -6.51 -2.84
C PRO A 296 8.11 -5.19 -2.49
N VAL A 297 7.94 -4.32 -3.49
CA VAL A 297 7.28 -3.02 -3.33
C VAL A 297 6.12 -2.88 -4.31
N LEU A 298 4.97 -2.42 -3.82
CA LEU A 298 3.82 -2.01 -4.63
C LEU A 298 3.62 -0.51 -4.51
N LEU A 299 3.55 0.18 -5.65
CA LEU A 299 3.16 1.58 -5.73
C LEU A 299 1.77 1.67 -6.36
N SER A 300 0.80 2.21 -5.62
CA SER A 300 -0.51 2.61 -6.14
C SER A 300 -0.49 4.11 -6.39
N CYS A 301 -0.71 4.52 -7.64
CA CYS A 301 -0.57 5.92 -8.04
C CYS A 301 -1.49 6.34 -9.18
N THR A 302 -1.65 7.64 -9.38
CA THR A 302 -2.34 8.16 -10.56
C THR A 302 -1.47 8.02 -11.82
N ASP A 303 -2.11 8.01 -12.99
CA ASP A 303 -1.43 8.01 -14.28
C ASP A 303 -0.58 9.27 -14.45
N ALA A 304 -1.09 10.41 -13.97
CA ALA A 304 -0.38 11.68 -13.99
C ALA A 304 0.86 11.65 -13.09
N PHE A 305 0.76 11.12 -11.86
CA PHE A 305 1.93 10.90 -10.98
C PHE A 305 2.97 10.02 -11.67
N PHE A 306 2.56 8.84 -12.12
CA PHE A 306 3.46 7.87 -12.75
C PHE A 306 4.22 8.51 -13.92
N ARG A 307 3.48 9.20 -14.78
CA ARG A 307 4.05 9.83 -15.96
C ARG A 307 5.05 10.92 -15.59
N ARG A 308 4.70 11.82 -14.67
CA ARG A 308 5.63 12.88 -14.25
C ARG A 308 6.85 12.30 -13.54
N ALA A 309 6.66 11.36 -12.61
CA ALA A 309 7.76 10.69 -11.91
C ALA A 309 8.71 9.94 -12.86
N SER A 310 8.18 9.42 -13.99
CA SER A 310 8.98 8.78 -15.05
C SER A 310 9.87 9.75 -15.85
N LEU A 311 9.50 11.05 -15.88
CA LEU A 311 10.33 12.13 -16.44
C LEU A 311 11.41 12.62 -15.46
N GLY A 312 11.42 12.09 -14.23
CA GLY A 312 12.38 12.43 -13.18
C GLY A 312 13.77 11.82 -13.39
N SER A 313 14.53 11.71 -12.30
CA SER A 313 15.88 11.16 -12.33
C SER A 313 15.93 9.66 -12.65
N SER A 314 17.10 9.15 -13.06
CA SER A 314 17.27 7.71 -13.32
C SER A 314 16.98 6.81 -12.10
N ARG A 315 16.97 7.38 -10.89
CA ARG A 315 16.60 6.68 -9.65
C ARG A 315 15.09 6.49 -9.53
N THR A 316 14.28 7.48 -9.90
CA THR A 316 12.81 7.35 -9.92
C THR A 316 12.40 6.33 -10.98
N GLY A 317 13.03 6.35 -12.16
CA GLY A 317 12.82 5.33 -13.19
C GLY A 317 13.05 3.90 -12.69
N LYS A 318 14.08 3.66 -11.85
CA LYS A 318 14.30 2.33 -11.24
C LYS A 318 13.21 1.91 -10.25
N ALA A 319 12.56 2.85 -9.58
CA ALA A 319 11.43 2.56 -8.69
C ALA A 319 10.20 2.12 -9.49
N LEU A 320 10.00 2.76 -10.65
CA LEU A 320 8.87 2.54 -11.54
C LEU A 320 9.08 1.39 -12.54
N ASN A 321 10.22 0.71 -12.51
CA ASN A 321 10.48 -0.47 -13.34
C ASN A 321 9.93 -1.72 -12.67
N GLY A 322 8.92 -2.35 -13.26
CA GLY A 322 8.30 -3.55 -12.68
C GLY A 322 7.10 -4.06 -13.48
N THR A 323 6.26 -4.84 -12.81
CA THR A 323 4.96 -5.27 -13.37
C THR A 323 3.97 -4.12 -13.20
N ILE A 324 3.43 -3.62 -14.32
CA ILE A 324 2.53 -2.46 -14.33
C ILE A 324 1.14 -2.92 -14.73
N VAL A 325 0.15 -2.61 -13.89
CA VAL A 325 -1.28 -2.73 -14.22
C VAL A 325 -1.88 -1.34 -14.24
N THR A 326 -2.69 -1.06 -15.26
CA THR A 326 -3.40 0.21 -15.42
C THR A 326 -4.89 -0.04 -15.30
N LEU A 327 -5.52 0.45 -14.23
CA LEU A 327 -6.97 0.50 -14.10
C LEU A 327 -7.49 1.71 -14.87
N ARG A 328 -8.24 1.46 -15.93
CA ARG A 328 -8.82 2.50 -16.78
C ARG A 328 -10.28 2.72 -16.41
N PRO A 329 -10.84 3.92 -16.68
CA PRO A 329 -12.29 4.07 -16.71
C PRO A 329 -12.91 3.03 -17.64
N PHE A 330 -14.02 2.44 -17.23
CA PHE A 330 -14.78 1.53 -18.09
C PHE A 330 -15.38 2.25 -19.27
N LYS A 331 -15.64 1.50 -20.33
CA LYS A 331 -16.34 2.01 -21.52
C LYS A 331 -17.83 2.13 -21.24
N ALA A 332 -18.52 2.81 -22.16
CA ALA A 332 -19.98 2.86 -22.14
C ALA A 332 -20.55 1.43 -22.17
N PRO A 333 -21.60 1.14 -21.39
CA PRO A 333 -22.22 -0.17 -21.37
C PRO A 333 -22.94 -0.46 -22.69
N ASP A 334 -23.17 -1.74 -22.95
CA ASP A 334 -24.03 -2.17 -24.04
C ASP A 334 -25.51 -1.95 -23.69
N GLU A 335 -26.36 -1.76 -24.70
CA GLU A 335 -27.79 -1.59 -24.49
C GLU A 335 -28.45 -2.89 -23.99
N LEU A 336 -29.08 -2.81 -22.80
CA LEU A 336 -29.83 -3.93 -22.25
C LEU A 336 -31.20 -4.09 -22.94
N LYS A 337 -31.51 -5.32 -23.36
CA LYS A 337 -32.77 -5.66 -24.03
C LYS A 337 -34.00 -5.56 -23.13
N GLY A 338 -33.83 -5.70 -21.82
CA GLY A 338 -34.89 -5.72 -20.83
C GLY A 338 -34.34 -5.51 -19.43
N ASP A 339 -35.24 -5.32 -18.46
CA ASP A 339 -34.85 -5.19 -17.06
C ASP A 339 -34.21 -6.49 -16.59
N VAL A 340 -33.22 -6.40 -15.71
CA VAL A 340 -32.48 -7.56 -15.22
C VAL A 340 -33.22 -8.15 -14.03
N VAL A 341 -33.75 -9.35 -14.22
CA VAL A 341 -34.39 -10.17 -13.17
C VAL A 341 -33.39 -11.23 -12.72
N PHE A 342 -33.25 -11.42 -11.41
CA PHE A 342 -32.30 -12.35 -10.83
C PHE A 342 -33.04 -13.61 -10.37
N ASP A 343 -33.41 -14.48 -11.31
CA ASP A 343 -34.26 -15.65 -11.03
C ASP A 343 -33.51 -16.84 -10.39
N ASP A 344 -32.17 -16.94 -10.50
CA ASP A 344 -31.39 -18.02 -9.87
C ASP A 344 -29.95 -17.61 -9.46
N GLU A 345 -29.36 -18.28 -8.47
CA GLU A 345 -27.96 -18.03 -8.03
C GLU A 345 -26.90 -18.40 -9.09
N ASN A 346 -27.32 -19.05 -10.19
CA ASN A 346 -26.44 -19.62 -11.22
C ASN A 346 -26.77 -19.15 -12.64
N SER A 347 -27.53 -18.05 -12.83
CA SER A 347 -27.66 -17.49 -14.17
C SER A 347 -26.35 -16.79 -14.54
N ASP A 348 -25.52 -17.45 -15.35
CA ASP A 348 -24.35 -16.85 -16.00
C ASP A 348 -24.82 -15.79 -17.00
N LEU A 349 -25.11 -14.60 -16.49
CA LEU A 349 -25.41 -13.44 -17.32
C LEU A 349 -24.06 -12.82 -17.73
N ASP A 350 -23.73 -12.99 -19.00
CA ASP A 350 -22.55 -12.38 -19.61
C ASP A 350 -22.83 -10.89 -19.87
N PHE A 351 -22.35 -10.05 -18.95
CA PHE A 351 -22.49 -8.60 -19.00
C PHE A 351 -21.16 -7.94 -19.31
N ASP A 352 -21.20 -6.78 -19.96
CA ASP A 352 -20.03 -5.90 -20.02
C ASP A 352 -19.57 -5.50 -18.60
N GLU A 353 -18.33 -5.03 -18.48
CA GLU A 353 -17.72 -4.74 -17.19
C GLU A 353 -18.48 -3.66 -16.39
N TRP A 354 -18.99 -2.61 -17.06
CA TRP A 354 -19.71 -1.54 -16.38
C TRP A 354 -21.07 -2.02 -15.87
N THR A 355 -21.79 -2.76 -16.71
CA THR A 355 -23.06 -3.39 -16.33
C THR A 355 -22.84 -4.39 -15.19
N SER A 356 -21.76 -5.17 -15.20
CA SER A 356 -21.39 -6.09 -14.12
C SER A 356 -21.19 -5.36 -12.78
N TYR A 357 -20.55 -4.19 -12.78
CA TYR A 357 -20.43 -3.37 -11.57
C TYR A 357 -21.76 -2.76 -11.13
N CYS A 358 -22.62 -2.34 -12.07
CA CYS A 358 -23.97 -1.85 -11.73
C CYS A 358 -24.79 -2.96 -11.06
N VAL A 359 -24.76 -4.17 -11.61
CA VAL A 359 -25.39 -5.35 -11.02
C VAL A 359 -24.81 -5.65 -9.64
N PHE A 360 -23.48 -5.62 -9.50
CA PHE A 360 -22.81 -5.81 -8.22
C PHE A 360 -23.26 -4.80 -7.17
N PHE A 361 -23.29 -3.49 -7.45
CA PHE A 361 -23.72 -2.48 -6.49
C PHE A 361 -25.23 -2.50 -6.24
N TRP A 362 -26.03 -2.91 -7.23
CA TRP A 362 -27.46 -3.14 -7.07
C TRP A 362 -27.74 -4.29 -6.10
N LEU A 363 -27.12 -5.45 -6.33
CA LEU A 363 -27.29 -6.67 -5.52
C LEU A 363 -26.51 -6.66 -4.20
N GLY A 364 -25.41 -5.92 -4.17
CA GLY A 364 -24.49 -5.84 -3.04
C GLY A 364 -24.99 -4.93 -1.92
N GLY A 365 -25.93 -4.04 -2.20
CA GLY A 365 -26.59 -3.17 -1.22
C GLY A 365 -27.80 -3.82 -0.53
N LEU A 366 -28.71 -2.99 -0.02
CA LEU A 366 -29.88 -3.42 0.76
C LEU A 366 -31.04 -3.92 -0.10
N PHE A 367 -31.17 -3.38 -1.32
CA PHE A 367 -32.30 -3.65 -2.22
C PHE A 367 -31.98 -4.71 -3.28
N GLY A 368 -30.91 -5.47 -3.08
CA GLY A 368 -30.56 -6.64 -3.87
C GLY A 368 -31.43 -7.87 -3.60
N ASP A 369 -32.67 -7.67 -3.14
CA ASP A 369 -33.64 -8.77 -3.08
C ASP A 369 -34.13 -9.06 -4.50
N ARG A 370 -34.20 -10.35 -4.86
CA ARG A 370 -34.55 -10.83 -6.20
C ARG A 370 -35.94 -10.35 -6.66
N SER A 371 -36.75 -9.87 -5.71
CA SER A 371 -38.07 -9.29 -5.94
C SER A 371 -38.06 -7.96 -6.72
N ARG A 372 -36.94 -7.23 -6.76
CA ARG A 372 -36.85 -5.94 -7.47
C ARG A 372 -35.87 -6.03 -8.65
N PRO A 373 -36.37 -6.01 -9.90
CA PRO A 373 -35.49 -6.03 -11.06
C PRO A 373 -34.68 -4.74 -11.16
N MET A 374 -33.44 -4.87 -11.65
CA MET A 374 -32.61 -3.72 -11.97
C MET A 374 -33.13 -3.10 -13.28
N PRO A 375 -33.47 -1.80 -13.33
CA PRO A 375 -33.92 -1.17 -14.56
C PRO A 375 -32.88 -1.28 -15.68
N LYS A 376 -33.31 -1.61 -16.89
CA LYS A 376 -32.42 -1.76 -18.06
C LYS A 376 -31.63 -0.50 -18.41
N GLY A 377 -32.18 0.67 -18.09
CA GLY A 377 -31.53 1.95 -18.34
C GLY A 377 -30.48 2.33 -17.29
N LEU A 378 -30.46 1.66 -16.12
CA LEU A 378 -29.62 2.03 -15.00
C LEU A 378 -28.11 2.09 -15.35
N PRO A 379 -27.53 1.12 -16.10
CA PRO A 379 -26.13 1.22 -16.51
C PRO A 379 -25.85 2.46 -17.36
N ALA A 380 -26.72 2.78 -18.32
CA ALA A 380 -26.55 3.96 -19.19
C ALA A 380 -26.68 5.26 -18.40
N TRP A 381 -27.73 5.42 -17.58
CA TRP A 381 -27.97 6.61 -16.77
C TRP A 381 -26.81 6.91 -15.82
N THR A 382 -26.28 5.87 -15.17
CA THR A 382 -25.14 6.03 -14.25
C THR A 382 -23.83 6.29 -15.00
N TYR A 383 -23.65 5.71 -16.19
CA TYR A 383 -22.45 5.95 -17.02
C TYR A 383 -22.32 7.42 -17.44
N GLU A 384 -23.42 8.08 -17.85
CA GLU A 384 -23.41 9.49 -18.27
C GLU A 384 -22.92 10.45 -17.17
N ILE A 385 -23.04 10.01 -15.92
CA ILE A 385 -22.65 10.77 -14.73
C ILE A 385 -21.24 10.37 -14.30
N CYS A 386 -20.99 9.07 -14.17
CA CYS A 386 -19.79 8.52 -13.57
C CYS A 386 -18.64 8.32 -14.57
N MET A 387 -18.91 8.32 -15.88
CA MET A 387 -17.93 8.22 -16.95
C MET A 387 -16.92 7.08 -16.71
N GLY A 388 -17.43 5.89 -16.40
CA GLY A 388 -16.62 4.68 -16.19
C GLY A 388 -15.83 4.60 -14.87
N ARG A 389 -16.04 5.51 -13.91
CA ARG A 389 -15.32 5.51 -12.61
C ARG A 389 -16.09 4.81 -11.51
N ILE A 390 -15.58 3.65 -11.05
CA ILE A 390 -16.19 2.84 -9.98
C ILE A 390 -16.40 3.63 -8.69
N GLY A 391 -15.45 4.47 -8.28
CA GLY A 391 -15.57 5.21 -7.02
C GLY A 391 -16.77 6.16 -7.01
N TRP A 392 -17.07 6.78 -8.16
CA TRP A 392 -18.26 7.61 -8.32
C TRP A 392 -19.54 6.77 -8.40
N LEU A 393 -19.47 5.61 -9.06
CA LEU A 393 -20.57 4.64 -9.11
C LEU A 393 -20.96 4.18 -7.70
N ALA A 394 -19.97 3.79 -6.89
CA ALA A 394 -20.17 3.33 -5.52
C ALA A 394 -20.82 4.41 -4.65
N ALA A 395 -20.37 5.68 -4.75
CA ALA A 395 -20.96 6.80 -4.03
C ALA A 395 -22.42 7.03 -4.42
N GLY A 396 -22.72 7.08 -5.72
CA GLY A 396 -24.08 7.26 -6.22
C GLY A 396 -25.02 6.12 -5.83
N PHE A 397 -24.55 4.87 -5.92
CA PHE A 397 -25.34 3.72 -5.48
C PHE A 397 -25.60 3.72 -3.98
N LYS A 398 -24.62 4.09 -3.14
CA LYS A 398 -24.85 4.23 -1.69
C LYS A 398 -26.00 5.21 -1.41
N ALA A 399 -25.97 6.39 -2.03
CA ALA A 399 -27.02 7.40 -1.89
C ALA A 399 -28.38 6.90 -2.41
N LEU A 400 -28.38 6.20 -3.55
CA LEU A 400 -29.60 5.59 -4.10
C LEU A 400 -30.19 4.54 -3.15
N HIS A 401 -29.36 3.65 -2.60
CA HIS A 401 -29.79 2.66 -1.61
C HIS A 401 -30.34 3.34 -0.35
N GLU A 402 -29.64 4.34 0.20
CA GLU A 402 -30.15 5.10 1.35
C GLU A 402 -31.52 5.72 1.08
N LYS A 403 -31.73 6.27 -0.12
CA LYS A 403 -33.03 6.82 -0.50
C LYS A 403 -34.12 5.76 -0.60
N LEU A 404 -33.80 4.60 -1.17
CA LEU A 404 -34.73 3.48 -1.30
C LEU A 404 -35.14 2.89 0.06
N VAL A 405 -34.32 3.04 1.12
CA VAL A 405 -34.73 2.72 2.51
C VAL A 405 -35.93 3.54 2.95
N TRP A 406 -35.94 4.83 2.64
CA TRP A 406 -37.01 5.72 3.02
C TRP A 406 -38.21 5.65 2.08
N CYS A 407 -38.00 5.24 0.83
CA CYS A 407 -39.00 5.28 -0.23
C CYS A 407 -38.96 3.98 -1.08
N PRO A 408 -39.25 2.80 -0.50
CA PRO A 408 -39.02 1.50 -1.14
C PRO A 408 -39.81 1.30 -2.44
N ASP A 409 -41.06 1.76 -2.49
CA ASP A 409 -41.95 1.56 -3.65
C ASP A 409 -41.70 2.55 -4.81
N THR A 410 -40.65 3.36 -4.73
CA THR A 410 -40.36 4.37 -5.74
C THR A 410 -39.96 3.73 -7.06
N VAL A 411 -40.66 4.07 -8.15
CA VAL A 411 -40.27 3.66 -9.51
C VAL A 411 -38.99 4.39 -9.91
N LEU A 412 -37.98 3.64 -10.33
CA LEU A 412 -36.72 4.21 -10.79
C LEU A 412 -36.87 4.72 -12.22
N THR A 413 -36.68 6.02 -12.38
CA THR A 413 -36.57 6.70 -13.67
C THR A 413 -35.18 7.29 -13.82
N GLU A 414 -34.80 7.60 -15.06
CA GLU A 414 -33.56 8.33 -15.35
C GLU A 414 -33.43 9.60 -14.51
N VAL A 415 -34.45 10.45 -14.50
CA VAL A 415 -34.47 11.72 -13.74
C VAL A 415 -34.23 11.47 -12.25
N PHE A 416 -34.87 10.44 -11.68
CA PHE A 416 -34.72 10.10 -10.27
C PHE A 416 -33.30 9.63 -9.95
N VAL A 417 -32.77 8.67 -10.70
CA VAL A 417 -31.42 8.15 -10.46
C VAL A 417 -30.38 9.26 -10.64
N THR A 418 -30.49 10.01 -11.74
CA THR A 418 -29.57 11.09 -12.07
C THR A 418 -29.53 12.17 -11.00
N SER A 419 -30.67 12.57 -10.43
CA SER A 419 -30.68 13.60 -9.38
C SER A 419 -29.88 13.20 -8.14
N PHE A 420 -29.99 11.94 -7.69
CA PHE A 420 -29.23 11.47 -6.51
C PHE A 420 -27.75 11.31 -6.80
N PHE A 421 -27.41 10.81 -7.98
CA PHE A 421 -26.02 10.68 -8.41
C PHE A 421 -25.36 12.05 -8.57
N GLU A 422 -26.06 13.04 -9.12
CA GLU A 422 -25.55 14.41 -9.26
C GLU A 422 -25.41 15.13 -7.93
N GLU A 423 -26.40 15.01 -7.04
CA GLU A 423 -26.33 15.55 -5.68
C GLU A 423 -25.13 14.96 -4.92
N GLN A 424 -24.98 13.63 -4.95
CA GLN A 424 -23.89 12.95 -4.26
C GLN A 424 -22.51 13.30 -4.84
N LEU A 425 -22.43 13.57 -6.15
CA LEU A 425 -21.19 13.89 -6.86
C LEU A 425 -21.00 15.38 -7.10
N ALA A 426 -21.75 16.26 -6.41
CA ALA A 426 -21.65 17.71 -6.55
C ALA A 426 -20.24 18.23 -6.27
N TYR A 427 -19.53 17.63 -5.31
CA TYR A 427 -18.14 17.97 -4.99
C TYR A 427 -17.15 17.66 -6.14
N CYS A 428 -17.52 16.78 -7.08
CA CYS A 428 -16.74 16.43 -8.27
C CYS A 428 -17.24 17.15 -9.54
N GLN A 429 -18.17 18.10 -9.44
CA GLN A 429 -18.81 18.72 -10.60
C GLN A 429 -17.79 19.34 -11.56
N ASP A 430 -16.84 20.13 -11.06
CA ASP A 430 -15.81 20.78 -11.89
C ASP A 430 -14.97 19.75 -12.67
N ALA A 431 -14.51 18.70 -11.98
CA ALA A 431 -13.74 17.62 -12.61
C ALA A 431 -14.57 16.91 -13.68
N ARG A 432 -15.85 16.66 -13.42
CA ARG A 432 -16.77 16.03 -14.38
C ARG A 432 -16.98 16.91 -15.62
N LEU A 433 -17.13 18.22 -15.45
CA LEU A 433 -17.26 19.17 -16.56
C LEU A 433 -16.00 19.21 -17.43
N ALA A 434 -14.81 19.26 -16.81
CA ALA A 434 -13.55 19.25 -17.52
C ALA A 434 -13.35 17.95 -18.35
N LEU A 435 -13.75 16.81 -17.80
CA LEU A 435 -13.72 15.52 -18.50
C LEU A 435 -14.71 15.46 -19.66
N LYS A 436 -15.95 15.93 -19.47
CA LYS A 436 -16.95 16.00 -20.54
C LYS A 436 -16.48 16.89 -21.70
N ALA A 437 -15.87 18.03 -21.38
CA ALA A 437 -15.29 18.92 -22.37
C ALA A 437 -14.18 18.21 -23.16
N ALA A 438 -13.27 17.50 -22.49
CA ALA A 438 -12.21 16.73 -23.15
C ALA A 438 -12.76 15.62 -24.07
N GLN A 439 -13.76 14.85 -23.62
CA GLN A 439 -14.37 13.78 -24.43
C GLN A 439 -15.14 14.33 -25.65
N SER A 440 -15.68 15.54 -25.55
CA SER A 440 -16.49 16.17 -26.60
C SER A 440 -15.67 16.99 -27.61
N ASN A 441 -14.33 16.86 -27.60
CA ASN A 441 -13.41 17.72 -28.38
C ASN A 441 -13.62 19.22 -28.14
N GLN A 442 -14.19 19.61 -27.01
CA GLN A 442 -14.27 21.01 -26.60
C GLN A 442 -12.93 21.44 -25.98
N THR A 443 -12.64 22.73 -26.05
CA THR A 443 -11.39 23.28 -25.52
C THR A 443 -11.40 23.21 -24.00
N VAL A 444 -10.63 22.28 -23.43
CA VAL A 444 -10.24 22.32 -22.01
C VAL A 444 -9.12 23.34 -21.86
N ASN A 445 -9.22 24.26 -20.91
CA ASN A 445 -8.12 25.21 -20.65
C ASN A 445 -7.02 24.55 -19.80
N GLU A 446 -5.81 25.11 -19.85
CA GLU A 446 -4.63 24.55 -19.16
C GLU A 446 -4.79 24.53 -17.63
N THR A 447 -5.51 25.50 -17.07
CA THR A 447 -5.77 25.61 -15.63
C THR A 447 -6.63 24.45 -15.13
N ASP A 448 -7.73 24.15 -15.82
CA ASP A 448 -8.65 23.05 -15.50
C ASP A 448 -7.95 21.70 -15.70
N PHE A 449 -7.15 21.58 -16.77
CA PHE A 449 -6.33 20.39 -16.97
C PHE A 449 -5.35 20.18 -15.82
N THR A 450 -4.65 21.23 -15.39
CA THR A 450 -3.67 21.16 -14.29
C THR A 450 -4.35 20.83 -12.96
N ARG A 451 -5.49 21.45 -12.67
CA ARG A 451 -6.26 21.24 -11.43
C ARG A 451 -6.83 19.82 -11.31
N PHE A 452 -7.23 19.22 -12.43
CA PHE A 452 -7.88 17.90 -12.45
C PHE A 452 -7.03 16.82 -13.13
N MET A 453 -5.71 17.01 -13.20
CA MET A 453 -4.80 16.17 -13.98
C MET A 453 -4.89 14.68 -13.60
N ASP A 454 -5.08 14.38 -12.31
CA ASP A 454 -5.22 13.01 -11.80
C ASP A 454 -6.50 12.29 -12.25
N HIS A 455 -7.48 13.03 -12.78
CA HIS A 455 -8.69 12.47 -13.36
C HIS A 455 -8.56 12.13 -14.84
N PHE A 456 -7.55 12.68 -15.53
CA PHE A 456 -7.34 12.47 -16.97
C PHE A 456 -6.48 11.23 -17.24
N GLU A 457 -6.77 10.55 -18.35
CA GLU A 457 -5.98 9.40 -18.81
C GLU A 457 -4.55 9.82 -19.19
N ALA A 458 -3.63 8.85 -19.16
CA ALA A 458 -2.20 9.10 -19.34
C ALA A 458 -1.82 9.86 -20.63
N ASN A 459 -2.61 9.75 -21.70
CA ASN A 459 -2.37 10.38 -23.02
C ASN A 459 -3.10 11.74 -23.20
N ALA A 460 -3.84 12.21 -22.21
CA ALA A 460 -4.64 13.42 -22.34
C ALA A 460 -3.77 14.67 -22.57
N ALA A 461 -2.57 14.74 -21.98
CA ALA A 461 -1.67 15.87 -22.17
C ALA A 461 -1.17 15.99 -23.63
N GLU A 462 -0.94 14.89 -24.35
CA GLU A 462 -0.64 14.91 -25.78
C GLU A 462 -1.84 15.40 -26.59
N GLN A 463 -3.01 14.81 -26.32
CA GLN A 463 -4.24 15.09 -27.06
C GLN A 463 -4.64 16.56 -26.93
N LEU A 464 -4.53 17.11 -25.73
CA LEU A 464 -4.86 18.49 -25.40
C LEU A 464 -3.68 19.47 -25.61
N LYS A 465 -2.50 18.97 -26.04
CA LYS A 465 -1.27 19.76 -26.25
C LYS A 465 -0.75 20.46 -24.98
N PHE A 466 -0.98 19.89 -23.81
CA PHE A 466 -0.51 20.36 -22.50
C PHE A 466 0.74 19.65 -21.99
N LEU A 467 1.53 19.02 -22.87
CA LEU A 467 2.81 18.38 -22.50
C LEU A 467 3.73 19.23 -21.59
N PRO A 468 3.85 20.57 -21.75
CA PRO A 468 4.68 21.39 -20.85
C PRO A 468 4.27 21.30 -19.37
N THR A 469 2.98 21.10 -19.06
CA THR A 469 2.48 20.99 -17.68
C THR A 469 2.97 19.75 -16.94
N LEU A 470 3.43 18.74 -17.68
CA LEU A 470 3.97 17.50 -17.10
C LEU A 470 5.45 17.64 -16.70
N ALA A 471 6.14 18.69 -17.16
CA ALA A 471 7.53 18.90 -16.81
C ALA A 471 7.67 19.10 -15.29
N ILE A 472 8.60 18.35 -14.69
CA ILE A 472 9.01 18.60 -13.31
C ILE A 472 10.00 19.76 -13.37
N ALA A 473 9.59 20.94 -12.88
CA ALA A 473 10.51 22.04 -12.73
C ALA A 473 11.66 21.57 -11.81
N PRO A 474 12.94 21.68 -12.24
CA PRO A 474 14.03 21.31 -11.37
C PRO A 474 13.94 22.18 -10.12
N ARG A 475 13.88 21.56 -8.92
CA ARG A 475 14.04 22.28 -7.65
C ARG A 475 15.32 23.08 -7.78
N THR A 476 15.20 24.40 -7.95
CA THR A 476 16.35 25.29 -7.93
C THR A 476 17.03 25.06 -6.60
N ARG A 477 18.24 24.48 -6.62
CA ARG A 477 19.07 24.40 -5.43
C ARG A 477 19.19 25.83 -4.91
N ALA A 478 18.50 26.15 -3.82
CA ALA A 478 18.84 27.29 -3.02
C ALA A 478 20.32 27.11 -2.67
N ARG A 479 21.18 27.93 -3.29
CA ARG A 479 22.60 28.00 -2.94
C ARG A 479 22.64 28.32 -1.44
N ARG A 480 23.02 27.34 -0.62
CA ARG A 480 23.52 27.58 0.73
C ARG A 480 25.02 27.80 0.66
#